data_AF-A0A7C9JEA2-F1
#
_entry.id   AF-A0A7C9JEA2-F1
#
_cell.length_a   1.000
_cell.length_b   1.000
_cell.length_c   1.000
_cell.angle_alpha   90.00
_cell.angle_beta   90.00
_cell.angle_gamma   90.00
#
_symmetry.space_group_name_H-M   'P 1'
#
loop_
_entity.id
_entity.type
_entity.pdbx_description
1 polymer ?
#
loop_
_entity_poly.entity_id
_entity_poly.type
_entity_poly.pdbx_seq_one_letter_code
_entity_poly.pdbx_strand_id
1 'polypeptide(L)'
;MRTCVLVAASQFNARDFRERYEAGLFDYVMAVDAGFAYLEDLGVRPDMALGDFDSLGYVPTCQRVSRFPREKNQSDLELALERAKTMRYDDVYVYGALGGRIDFELSNLQAAAKYSEAGLCVTLVGEDCAVRALTGPDVLDLPLMDSGTVSVIAMSDRCTGMIERGMAYSLDDEPLTNRESRGISNELTGMPASVGIASGTVLVFYPLP
;
A
#
# COMPACT_ATOMS: atom_id res chain seq x y z
N MET A 1 -6.85 -14.50 8.39
CA MET A 1 -6.43 -13.45 7.45
C MET A 1 -5.08 -13.88 6.92
N ARG A 2 -4.94 -14.00 5.60
CA ARG A 2 -3.65 -14.32 4.97
C ARG A 2 -3.01 -13.04 4.47
N THR A 3 -1.75 -12.85 4.80
CA THR A 3 -1.01 -11.62 4.49
C THR A 3 0.15 -11.92 3.57
N CYS A 4 0.25 -11.19 2.47
CA CYS A 4 1.43 -11.25 1.61
C CYS A 4 2.11 -9.89 1.51
N VAL A 5 3.39 -9.91 1.12
CA VAL A 5 4.17 -8.70 0.85
C VAL A 5 4.64 -8.69 -0.60
N LEU A 6 4.52 -7.53 -1.24
CA LEU A 6 5.06 -7.21 -2.54
C LEU A 6 6.25 -6.27 -2.33
N VAL A 7 7.39 -6.55 -2.96
CA VAL A 7 8.56 -5.67 -2.92
C VAL A 7 8.86 -5.23 -4.34
N ALA A 8 8.56 -3.96 -4.64
CA ALA A 8 8.86 -3.30 -5.90
C ALA A 8 10.18 -2.51 -5.82
N ALA A 9 10.48 -1.72 -6.86
CA ALA A 9 11.83 -1.22 -7.14
C ALA A 9 12.09 0.26 -6.78
N SER A 10 11.14 0.96 -6.14
CA SER A 10 11.34 2.35 -5.68
C SER A 10 12.01 2.41 -4.30
N GLN A 11 11.74 3.45 -3.51
CA GLN A 11 12.27 3.61 -2.16
C GLN A 11 11.79 2.48 -1.24
N PHE A 12 12.74 1.81 -0.58
CA PHE A 12 12.50 0.61 0.19
C PHE A 12 12.88 0.79 1.66
N ASN A 13 11.88 0.79 2.55
CA ASN A 13 12.10 0.82 3.99
C ASN A 13 12.53 -0.56 4.52
N ALA A 14 13.82 -0.83 4.40
CA ALA A 14 14.42 -2.11 4.80
C ALA A 14 14.26 -2.41 6.29
N ARG A 15 14.18 -1.38 7.14
CA ARG A 15 14.04 -1.55 8.59
C ARG A 15 12.64 -2.07 8.94
N ASP A 16 11.59 -1.35 8.54
CA ASP A 16 10.20 -1.76 8.80
C ASP A 16 9.89 -3.13 8.15
N PHE A 17 10.39 -3.36 6.93
CA PHE A 17 10.25 -4.66 6.28
C PHE A 17 10.85 -5.80 7.11
N ARG A 18 12.10 -5.67 7.59
CA ARG A 18 12.74 -6.71 8.41
C ARG A 18 11.99 -6.96 9.70
N GLU A 19 11.62 -5.90 10.41
CA GLU A 19 10.90 -6.01 11.69
C GLU A 19 9.59 -6.80 11.51
N ARG A 20 8.81 -6.51 10.45
CA ARG A 20 7.58 -7.26 10.15
C ARG A 20 7.82 -8.68 9.63
N TYR A 21 8.84 -8.86 8.81
CA TYR A 21 9.21 -10.17 8.27
C TYR A 21 9.66 -11.12 9.38
N GLU A 22 10.54 -10.67 10.28
CA GLU A 22 11.05 -11.44 11.42
C GLU A 22 9.95 -11.71 12.47
N ALA A 23 8.97 -10.80 12.59
CA ALA A 23 7.77 -11.02 13.40
C ALA A 23 6.81 -12.06 12.78
N GLY A 24 7.09 -12.57 11.57
CA GLY A 24 6.27 -13.57 10.90
C GLY A 24 4.96 -13.02 10.35
N LEU A 25 4.89 -11.72 10.05
CA LEU A 25 3.66 -11.09 9.53
C LEU A 25 3.27 -11.60 8.13
N PHE A 26 4.25 -12.00 7.32
CA PHE A 26 4.03 -12.32 5.92
C PHE A 26 4.02 -13.84 5.69
N ASP A 27 2.90 -14.35 5.19
CA ASP A 27 2.76 -15.75 4.76
C ASP A 27 3.45 -16.00 3.41
N TYR A 28 3.69 -14.94 2.63
CA TYR A 28 4.20 -15.05 1.26
C TYR A 28 4.88 -13.75 0.80
N VAL A 29 6.06 -13.89 0.20
CA VAL A 29 6.91 -12.80 -0.27
C VAL A 29 7.01 -12.83 -1.79
N MET A 30 6.57 -11.75 -2.44
CA MET A 30 6.68 -11.55 -3.89
C MET A 30 7.65 -10.42 -4.22
N ALA A 31 8.69 -10.74 -4.99
CA ALA A 31 9.52 -9.76 -5.64
C ALA A 31 8.84 -9.26 -6.93
N VAL A 32 8.79 -7.95 -7.11
CA VAL A 32 8.27 -7.28 -8.30
C VAL A 32 9.42 -6.57 -9.01
N ASP A 33 9.76 -7.08 -10.18
CA ASP A 33 10.85 -6.60 -11.03
C ASP A 33 12.17 -6.42 -10.25
N ALA A 34 12.82 -5.25 -10.29
CA ALA A 34 14.05 -4.98 -9.57
C ALA A 34 13.93 -5.00 -8.02
N GLY A 35 12.71 -5.08 -7.46
CA GLY A 35 12.52 -5.29 -6.03
C GLY A 35 13.10 -6.62 -5.53
N PHE A 36 13.41 -7.55 -6.44
CA PHE A 36 14.17 -8.77 -6.12
C PHE A 36 15.54 -8.45 -5.49
N ALA A 37 16.24 -7.43 -5.98
CA ALA A 37 17.57 -7.06 -5.49
C ALA A 37 17.54 -6.65 -4.01
N TYR A 38 16.50 -5.92 -3.58
CA TYR A 38 16.34 -5.56 -2.17
C TYR A 38 16.18 -6.78 -1.27
N LEU A 39 15.41 -7.79 -1.72
CA LEU A 39 15.24 -9.02 -0.96
C LEU A 39 16.55 -9.83 -0.90
N GLU A 40 17.29 -9.88 -2.00
CA GLU A 40 18.60 -10.54 -2.08
C GLU A 40 19.61 -9.90 -1.11
N ASP A 41 19.69 -8.57 -1.08
CA ASP A 41 20.54 -7.81 -0.15
C ASP A 41 20.18 -8.05 1.32
N LEU A 42 18.90 -8.32 1.60
CA LEU A 42 18.42 -8.69 2.93
C LEU A 42 18.59 -10.17 3.27
N GLY A 43 19.07 -11.00 2.34
CA GLY A 43 19.14 -12.45 2.50
C GLY A 43 17.77 -13.14 2.58
N VAL A 44 16.71 -12.44 2.16
CA VAL A 44 15.33 -12.95 2.15
C VAL A 44 15.06 -13.59 0.80
N ARG A 45 14.66 -14.87 0.81
CA ARG A 45 14.30 -15.59 -0.41
C ARG A 45 12.82 -15.36 -0.72
N PRO A 46 12.47 -14.73 -1.84
CA PRO A 46 11.07 -14.59 -2.23
C PRO A 46 10.48 -15.95 -2.64
N ASP A 47 9.22 -16.16 -2.32
CA ASP A 47 8.44 -17.31 -2.81
C ASP A 47 8.13 -17.17 -4.30
N MET A 48 8.04 -15.93 -4.78
CA MET A 48 7.78 -15.64 -6.19
C MET A 48 8.46 -14.37 -6.67
N ALA A 49 8.93 -14.38 -7.92
CA ALA A 49 9.34 -13.19 -8.65
C ALA A 49 8.41 -12.96 -9.84
N LEU A 50 7.98 -11.72 -10.04
CA LEU A 50 7.10 -11.29 -11.12
C LEU A 50 7.67 -10.06 -11.81
N GLY A 51 7.72 -10.06 -13.14
CA GLY A 51 8.20 -8.90 -13.90
C GLY A 51 8.56 -9.24 -15.34
N ASP A 52 8.98 -8.24 -16.10
CA ASP A 52 9.75 -8.45 -17.34
C ASP A 52 11.26 -8.61 -17.08
N PHE A 53 11.73 -8.13 -15.92
CA PHE A 53 13.12 -8.17 -15.43
C PHE A 53 14.10 -7.34 -16.27
N ASP A 54 13.58 -6.41 -17.08
CA ASP A 54 14.41 -5.54 -17.91
C ASP A 54 15.23 -4.57 -17.04
N SER A 55 14.66 -4.13 -15.90
CA SER A 55 15.36 -3.24 -14.97
C SER A 55 16.43 -3.96 -14.14
N LEU A 56 16.21 -5.25 -13.83
CA LEU A 56 17.15 -6.08 -13.09
C LEU A 56 18.32 -6.56 -13.97
N GLY A 57 18.12 -6.62 -15.29
CA GLY A 57 19.14 -7.03 -16.27
C GLY A 57 19.39 -8.55 -16.30
N TYR A 58 18.74 -9.32 -15.43
CA TYR A 58 18.77 -10.78 -15.41
C TYR A 58 17.44 -11.34 -14.90
N VAL A 59 17.12 -12.60 -15.25
CA VAL A 59 15.95 -13.28 -14.69
C VAL A 59 16.33 -13.93 -13.37
N PRO A 60 15.69 -13.56 -12.25
CA PRO A 60 16.05 -14.07 -10.94
C PRO A 60 15.70 -15.56 -10.80
N THR A 61 16.40 -16.26 -9.92
CA THR A 61 16.12 -17.66 -9.59
C THR A 61 15.50 -17.76 -8.20
N CYS A 62 14.21 -18.07 -8.13
CA CYS A 62 13.49 -18.37 -6.89
C CYS A 62 12.47 -19.49 -7.11
N GLN A 63 11.67 -19.80 -6.09
CA GLN A 63 10.74 -20.94 -6.13
C GLN A 63 9.74 -20.84 -7.29
N ARG A 64 9.26 -19.63 -7.61
CA ARG A 64 8.35 -19.40 -8.74
C ARG A 64 8.70 -18.12 -9.46
N VAL A 65 8.92 -18.19 -10.77
CA VAL A 65 9.17 -17.00 -11.60
C VAL A 65 8.06 -16.89 -12.63
N SER A 66 7.35 -15.75 -12.64
CA SER A 66 6.36 -15.42 -13.67
C SER A 66 6.88 -14.25 -14.50
N ARG A 67 7.32 -14.57 -15.71
CA ARG A 67 7.80 -13.56 -16.66
C ARG A 67 6.65 -13.04 -17.51
N PHE A 68 6.56 -11.72 -17.65
CA PHE A 68 5.58 -11.06 -18.51
C PHE A 68 6.28 -10.34 -19.68
N PRO A 69 5.60 -10.16 -20.82
CA PRO A 69 6.10 -9.30 -21.88
C PRO A 69 6.27 -7.85 -21.40
N ARG A 70 7.25 -7.14 -21.96
CA ARG A 70 7.45 -5.70 -21.72
C ARG A 70 6.24 -4.88 -22.20
N GLU A 71 5.72 -5.21 -23.37
CA GLU A 71 4.51 -4.59 -23.92
C GLU A 71 3.26 -5.24 -23.30
N LYS A 72 2.66 -4.55 -22.34
CA LYS A 72 1.47 -4.97 -21.62
C LYS A 72 0.65 -3.75 -21.20
N ASN A 73 -0.64 -3.97 -20.97
CA ASN A 73 -1.58 -2.92 -20.56
C ASN A 73 -1.67 -2.73 -19.03
N GLN A 74 -0.91 -3.52 -18.25
CA GLN A 74 -0.93 -3.51 -16.79
C GLN A 74 0.49 -3.30 -16.27
N SER A 75 0.63 -2.53 -15.19
CA SER A 75 1.94 -2.40 -14.52
C SER A 75 2.33 -3.71 -13.81
N ASP A 76 3.61 -3.89 -13.50
CA ASP A 76 4.07 -5.06 -12.74
C ASP A 76 3.47 -5.10 -11.33
N LEU A 77 3.23 -3.94 -10.71
CA LEU A 77 2.53 -3.89 -9.43
C LEU A 77 1.08 -4.34 -9.55
N GLU A 78 0.35 -3.93 -10.60
CA GLU A 78 -1.02 -4.41 -10.83
C GLU A 78 -1.06 -5.92 -11.05
N LEU A 79 -0.11 -6.48 -11.80
CA LEU A 79 0.00 -7.92 -12.00
C LEU A 79 0.27 -8.66 -10.68
N ALA A 80 1.09 -8.09 -9.81
CA ALA A 80 1.38 -8.64 -8.48
C ALA A 80 0.17 -8.56 -7.54
N LEU A 81 -0.58 -7.45 -7.54
CA LEU A 81 -1.82 -7.30 -6.78
C LEU A 81 -2.91 -8.26 -7.29
N GLU A 82 -3.05 -8.41 -8.61
CA GLU A 82 -3.96 -9.40 -9.22
C GLU A 82 -3.58 -10.82 -8.79
N ARG A 83 -2.27 -11.10 -8.72
CA ARG A 83 -1.78 -12.40 -8.24
C ARG A 83 -2.12 -12.63 -6.78
N ALA A 84 -1.92 -11.63 -5.91
CA ALA A 84 -2.30 -11.70 -4.49
C ALA A 84 -3.80 -12.02 -4.33
N LYS A 85 -4.64 -11.29 -5.07
CA LYS A 85 -6.10 -11.52 -5.11
C LYS A 85 -6.45 -12.92 -5.59
N THR A 86 -5.87 -13.37 -6.70
CA THR A 86 -6.11 -14.70 -7.28
C THR A 86 -5.70 -15.82 -6.31
N MET A 87 -4.63 -15.60 -5.54
CA MET A 87 -4.15 -16.52 -4.50
C MET A 87 -4.96 -16.44 -3.20
N ARG A 88 -5.98 -15.56 -3.13
CA ARG A 88 -6.87 -15.35 -1.98
C ARG A 88 -6.09 -14.93 -0.73
N TYR A 89 -5.18 -13.97 -0.89
CA TYR A 89 -4.70 -13.16 0.23
C TYR A 89 -5.74 -12.10 0.57
N ASP A 90 -5.79 -11.72 1.85
CA ASP A 90 -6.73 -10.72 2.36
C ASP A 90 -6.01 -9.37 2.51
N ASP A 91 -4.78 -9.40 3.04
CA ASP A 91 -3.97 -8.21 3.32
C ASP A 91 -2.66 -8.23 2.52
N VAL A 92 -2.32 -7.08 1.95
CA VAL A 92 -1.19 -6.91 1.04
C VAL A 92 -0.38 -5.69 1.44
N TYR A 93 0.83 -5.94 1.89
CA TYR A 93 1.83 -4.89 2.09
C TYR A 93 2.64 -4.70 0.82
N VAL A 94 2.90 -3.46 0.45
CA VAL A 94 3.65 -3.12 -0.77
C VAL A 94 4.78 -2.17 -0.40
N TYR A 95 6.01 -2.64 -0.51
CA TYR A 95 7.22 -1.81 -0.36
C TYR A 95 7.78 -1.46 -1.73
N GLY A 96 8.57 -0.38 -1.80
CA GLY A 96 9.20 0.01 -3.07
C GLY A 96 8.20 0.53 -4.10
N ALA A 97 7.02 0.99 -3.68
CA ALA A 97 5.99 1.52 -4.56
C ALA A 97 5.77 3.03 -4.43
N LEU A 98 6.37 3.67 -3.43
CA LEU A 98 6.29 5.12 -3.20
C LEU A 98 7.65 5.78 -3.47
N GLY A 99 7.61 7.08 -3.79
CA GLY A 99 8.80 7.88 -4.12
C GLY A 99 9.35 7.69 -5.54
N GLY A 100 10.30 8.56 -5.90
CA GLY A 100 10.98 8.56 -7.19
C GLY A 100 10.18 9.24 -8.29
N ARG A 101 9.56 8.44 -9.17
CA ARG A 101 8.79 8.93 -10.33
C ARG A 101 7.33 9.18 -9.95
N ILE A 102 6.93 10.45 -9.92
CA ILE A 102 5.58 10.88 -9.50
C ILE A 102 4.47 10.22 -10.33
N ASP A 103 4.69 10.03 -11.63
CA ASP A 103 3.72 9.36 -12.51
C ASP A 103 3.52 7.87 -12.15
N PHE A 104 4.61 7.18 -11.78
CA PHE A 104 4.56 5.80 -11.29
C PHE A 104 3.93 5.71 -9.90
N GLU A 105 4.31 6.60 -9.00
CA GLU A 105 3.75 6.67 -7.65
C GLU A 105 2.23 6.89 -7.69
N LEU A 106 1.76 7.85 -8.50
CA LEU A 106 0.32 8.07 -8.70
C LEU A 106 -0.37 6.82 -9.28
N SER A 107 0.26 6.12 -10.22
CA SER A 107 -0.26 4.87 -10.77
C SER A 107 -0.36 3.77 -9.70
N ASN A 108 0.63 3.67 -8.81
CA ASN A 108 0.64 2.69 -7.71
C ASN A 108 -0.47 2.99 -6.68
N LEU A 109 -0.68 4.26 -6.35
CA LEU A 109 -1.79 4.71 -5.50
C LEU A 109 -3.17 4.37 -6.13
N GLN A 110 -3.32 4.57 -7.44
CA GLN A 110 -4.53 4.17 -8.16
C GLN A 110 -4.72 2.66 -8.18
N ALA A 111 -3.65 1.89 -8.35
CA ALA A 111 -3.71 0.43 -8.26
C ALA A 111 -4.16 -0.02 -6.86
N ALA A 112 -3.61 0.58 -5.80
CA ALA A 112 -4.02 0.29 -4.42
C ALA A 112 -5.54 0.51 -4.22
N ALA A 113 -6.07 1.64 -4.68
CA ALA A 113 -7.49 1.95 -4.62
C ALA A 113 -8.35 0.94 -5.41
N LYS A 114 -7.97 0.64 -6.66
CA LYS A 114 -8.65 -0.35 -7.51
C LYS A 114 -8.72 -1.73 -6.85
N TYR A 115 -7.65 -2.17 -6.21
CA TYR A 115 -7.59 -3.48 -5.57
C TYR A 115 -8.28 -3.49 -4.19
N SER A 116 -8.33 -2.35 -3.50
CA SER A 116 -9.21 -2.14 -2.34
C SER A 116 -10.68 -2.32 -2.69
N GLU A 117 -11.14 -1.71 -3.79
CA GLU A 117 -12.50 -1.91 -4.30
C GLU A 117 -12.79 -3.37 -4.68
N ALA A 118 -11.75 -4.12 -5.02
CA ALA A 118 -11.83 -5.52 -5.34
C ALA A 118 -11.73 -6.46 -4.11
N GLY A 119 -11.70 -5.90 -2.90
CA GLY A 119 -11.74 -6.63 -1.63
C GLY A 119 -10.38 -6.97 -1.02
N LEU A 120 -9.28 -6.40 -1.50
CA LEU A 120 -7.96 -6.53 -0.86
C LEU A 120 -7.70 -5.39 0.12
N CYS A 121 -7.20 -5.68 1.32
CA CYS A 121 -6.61 -4.64 2.16
C CYS A 121 -5.21 -4.32 1.62
N VAL A 122 -5.00 -3.14 1.03
CA VAL A 122 -3.71 -2.77 0.42
C VAL A 122 -3.05 -1.65 1.21
N THR A 123 -1.83 -1.91 1.70
CA THR A 123 -1.00 -0.95 2.43
C THR A 123 0.31 -0.73 1.68
N LEU A 124 0.55 0.48 1.17
CA LEU A 124 1.85 0.87 0.63
C LEU A 124 2.69 1.42 1.77
N VAL A 125 3.94 0.97 1.87
CA VAL A 125 4.88 1.39 2.91
C VAL A 125 6.02 2.18 2.25
N GLY A 126 6.11 3.45 2.64
CA GLY A 126 7.19 4.35 2.28
C GLY A 126 8.30 4.37 3.33
N GLU A 127 9.19 5.36 3.25
CA GLU A 127 10.33 5.50 4.17
C GLU A 127 9.88 5.88 5.59
N ASP A 128 8.95 6.81 5.70
CA ASP A 128 8.49 7.45 6.94
C ASP A 128 6.96 7.48 7.09
N CYS A 129 6.24 6.98 6.08
CA CYS A 129 4.78 6.91 6.08
C CYS A 129 4.26 5.61 5.46
N ALA A 130 3.01 5.30 5.79
CA ALA A 130 2.24 4.28 5.10
C ALA A 130 0.98 4.91 4.49
N VAL A 131 0.50 4.26 3.42
CA VAL A 131 -0.72 4.63 2.71
C VAL A 131 -1.63 3.41 2.66
N ARG A 132 -2.77 3.48 3.35
CA ARG A 132 -3.82 2.45 3.30
C ARG A 132 -4.90 2.88 2.31
N ALA A 133 -5.20 2.04 1.33
CA ALA A 133 -6.43 2.16 0.57
C ALA A 133 -7.59 1.62 1.42
N LEU A 134 -8.66 2.40 1.55
CA LEU A 134 -9.83 2.10 2.38
C LEU A 134 -11.10 2.30 1.54
N THR A 135 -11.84 1.21 1.29
CA THR A 135 -13.09 1.23 0.52
C THR A 135 -14.27 0.94 1.44
N GLY A 136 -15.27 1.82 1.44
CA GLY A 136 -16.43 1.73 2.32
C GLY A 136 -17.42 0.61 1.98
N PRO A 137 -18.16 0.09 2.98
CA PRO A 137 -18.11 0.50 4.39
C PRO A 137 -16.92 -0.14 5.13
N ASP A 138 -16.04 0.68 5.70
CA ASP A 138 -14.85 0.21 6.43
C ASP A 138 -14.31 1.28 7.40
N VAL A 139 -13.48 0.84 8.37
CA VAL A 139 -12.82 1.69 9.35
C VAL A 139 -11.37 1.24 9.52
N LEU A 140 -10.46 2.20 9.41
CA LEU A 140 -9.05 2.02 9.73
C LEU A 140 -8.74 2.63 11.10
N ASP A 141 -8.33 1.78 12.04
CA ASP A 141 -7.68 2.22 13.28
C ASP A 141 -6.20 2.52 13.00
N LEU A 142 -5.74 3.70 13.42
CA LEU A 142 -4.37 4.14 13.23
C LEU A 142 -3.48 3.68 14.40
N PRO A 143 -2.17 3.48 14.18
CA PRO A 143 -1.22 3.26 15.27
C PRO A 143 -1.30 4.39 16.30
N LEU A 144 -1.23 4.05 17.60
CA LEU A 144 -1.20 5.05 18.65
C LEU A 144 0.14 5.78 18.62
N MET A 145 0.11 7.08 18.31
CA MET A 145 1.29 7.94 18.24
C MET A 145 1.01 9.29 18.89
N ASP A 146 2.00 9.82 19.60
CA ASP A 146 1.88 11.11 20.33
C ASP A 146 1.70 12.30 19.38
N SER A 147 2.23 12.19 18.17
CA SER A 147 2.17 13.23 17.15
C SER A 147 2.38 12.64 15.75
N GLY A 148 2.02 13.41 14.73
CA GLY A 148 2.20 13.03 13.33
C GLY A 148 1.06 13.55 12.47
N THR A 149 1.25 13.47 11.15
CA THR A 149 0.30 14.02 10.19
C THR A 149 -0.46 12.91 9.49
N VAL A 150 -1.78 12.99 9.51
CA VAL A 150 -2.68 12.09 8.78
C VAL A 150 -3.30 12.88 7.62
N SER A 151 -3.32 12.29 6.43
CA SER A 151 -4.01 12.88 5.28
C SER A 151 -4.94 11.85 4.63
N VAL A 152 -6.13 12.28 4.27
CA VAL A 152 -7.14 11.49 3.59
C VAL A 152 -7.43 12.11 2.22
N ILE A 153 -7.21 11.32 1.16
CA ILE A 153 -7.44 11.75 -0.22
C ILE A 153 -8.49 10.85 -0.85
N ALA A 154 -9.57 11.46 -1.36
CA ALA A 154 -10.61 10.73 -2.08
C ALA A 154 -10.13 10.24 -3.45
N MET A 155 -10.34 8.96 -3.72
CA MET A 155 -10.06 8.33 -5.03
C MET A 155 -11.34 8.18 -5.86
N SER A 156 -12.50 8.12 -5.22
CA SER A 156 -13.80 8.25 -5.89
C SER A 156 -14.18 9.72 -6.10
N ASP A 157 -15.01 10.01 -7.11
CA ASP A 157 -15.55 11.36 -7.35
C ASP A 157 -16.20 11.96 -6.10
N ARG A 158 -16.87 11.11 -5.32
CA ARG A 158 -17.46 11.48 -4.04
C ARG A 158 -17.41 10.28 -3.08
N CYS A 159 -16.83 10.51 -1.90
CA CYS A 159 -16.90 9.63 -0.74
C CYS A 159 -17.93 10.20 0.26
N THR A 160 -18.66 9.33 0.96
CA THR A 160 -19.70 9.73 1.91
C THR A 160 -19.56 8.97 3.22
N GLY A 161 -20.04 9.59 4.30
CA GLY A 161 -19.91 9.04 5.65
C GLY A 161 -18.47 9.02 6.12
N MET A 162 -17.70 10.06 5.80
CA MET A 162 -16.35 10.21 6.32
C MET A 162 -16.43 10.56 7.80
N ILE A 163 -15.72 9.78 8.61
CA ILE A 163 -15.60 9.97 10.05
C ILE A 163 -14.11 9.97 10.41
N GLU A 164 -13.64 11.03 11.03
CA GLU A 164 -12.26 11.16 11.54
C GLU A 164 -12.31 11.39 13.04
N ARG A 165 -11.60 10.57 13.82
CA ARG A 165 -11.54 10.65 15.29
C ARG A 165 -10.10 10.65 15.78
N GLY A 166 -9.86 11.24 16.95
CA GLY A 166 -8.55 11.25 17.61
C GLY A 166 -7.51 12.20 16.98
N MET A 167 -7.97 13.10 16.10
CA MET A 167 -7.14 14.08 15.39
C MET A 167 -7.60 15.52 15.70
N ALA A 168 -6.77 16.50 15.36
CA ALA A 168 -7.02 17.92 15.66
C ALA A 168 -8.26 18.47 14.95
N TYR A 169 -8.52 17.98 13.73
CA TYR A 169 -9.74 18.26 12.97
C TYR A 169 -10.56 16.97 12.88
N SER A 170 -11.86 17.03 13.14
CA SER A 170 -12.73 15.86 13.03
C SER A 170 -13.67 16.04 11.85
N LEU A 171 -13.92 14.96 11.13
CA LEU A 171 -15.03 14.82 10.20
C LEU A 171 -16.10 13.96 10.89
N ASP A 172 -17.36 14.35 10.79
CA ASP A 172 -18.49 13.59 11.34
C ASP A 172 -19.61 13.49 10.31
N ASP A 173 -19.66 12.34 9.62
CA ASP A 173 -20.59 12.05 8.52
C ASP A 173 -20.52 13.08 7.37
N GLU A 174 -19.30 13.51 7.03
CA GLU A 174 -19.09 14.51 5.99
C GLU A 174 -18.75 13.86 4.63
N PRO A 175 -19.11 14.50 3.50
CA PRO A 175 -18.64 14.07 2.19
C PRO A 175 -17.21 14.58 1.94
N LEU A 176 -16.44 13.82 1.16
CA LEU A 176 -15.14 14.24 0.60
C LEU A 176 -15.13 14.00 -0.91
N THR A 177 -14.56 14.90 -1.70
CA THR A 177 -14.46 14.74 -3.17
C THR A 177 -13.01 14.67 -3.66
N ASN A 178 -12.78 14.06 -4.81
CA ASN A 178 -11.44 13.98 -5.43
C ASN A 178 -10.93 15.31 -6.03
N ARG A 179 -11.61 16.43 -5.76
CA ARG A 179 -11.29 17.78 -6.25
C ARG A 179 -11.08 18.80 -5.14
N GLU A 180 -10.93 18.36 -3.90
CA GLU A 180 -10.66 19.22 -2.75
C GLU A 180 -9.51 18.67 -1.90
N SER A 181 -8.89 19.55 -1.11
CA SER A 181 -7.74 19.23 -0.25
C SER A 181 -8.07 19.23 1.24
N ARG A 182 -9.36 19.22 1.60
CA ARG A 182 -9.80 19.38 3.00
C ARG A 182 -9.34 18.24 3.92
N GLY A 183 -9.15 17.03 3.39
CA GLY A 183 -8.65 15.89 4.16
C GLY A 183 -7.13 15.88 4.37
N ILE A 184 -6.39 16.87 3.88
CA ILE A 184 -4.93 16.88 3.95
C ILE A 184 -4.44 17.56 5.23
N SER A 185 -3.35 17.02 5.81
CA SER A 185 -2.60 17.59 6.93
C SER A 185 -3.37 17.71 8.25
N ASN A 186 -4.13 16.69 8.61
CA ASN A 186 -4.70 16.56 9.95
C ASN A 186 -3.60 16.11 10.95
N GLU A 187 -3.76 16.43 12.23
CA GLU A 187 -2.72 16.19 13.25
C GLU A 187 -3.19 15.19 14.30
N LEU A 188 -2.38 14.17 14.58
CA LEU A 188 -2.63 13.25 15.69
C LEU A 188 -2.49 13.97 17.03
N THR A 189 -3.36 13.63 17.99
CA THR A 189 -3.46 14.30 19.29
C THR A 189 -2.93 13.46 20.47
N GLY A 190 -2.31 12.32 20.19
CA GLY A 190 -1.94 11.31 21.21
C GLY A 190 -3.11 10.45 21.70
N MET A 191 -4.32 10.68 21.19
CA MET A 191 -5.50 9.86 21.46
C MET A 191 -5.64 8.76 20.41
N PRO A 192 -6.32 7.64 20.71
CA PRO A 192 -6.68 6.64 19.70
C PRO A 192 -7.39 7.30 18.51
N ALA A 193 -6.85 7.10 17.32
CA ALA A 193 -7.32 7.75 16.10
C ALA A 193 -7.82 6.72 15.08
N SER A 194 -8.84 7.11 14.31
CA SER A 194 -9.46 6.25 13.30
C SER A 194 -10.01 7.07 12.14
N VAL A 195 -10.00 6.47 10.94
CA VAL A 195 -10.66 6.99 9.74
C VAL A 195 -11.71 5.99 9.28
N GLY A 196 -12.96 6.41 9.22
CA GLY A 196 -14.09 5.62 8.74
C GLY A 196 -14.70 6.18 7.46
N ILE A 197 -15.25 5.31 6.63
CA ILE A 197 -15.93 5.65 5.38
C ILE A 197 -17.14 4.74 5.19
N ALA A 198 -18.29 5.30 4.80
CA ALA A 198 -19.49 4.50 4.48
C ALA A 198 -19.53 4.05 3.02
N SER A 199 -19.12 4.92 2.08
CA SER A 199 -19.12 4.61 0.64
C SER A 199 -18.07 5.43 -0.11
N GLY A 200 -17.49 4.82 -1.15
CA GLY A 200 -16.36 5.34 -1.91
C GLY A 200 -15.02 4.74 -1.45
N THR A 201 -13.94 5.20 -2.06
CA THR A 201 -12.56 4.78 -1.76
C THR A 201 -11.70 5.99 -1.44
N VAL A 202 -10.95 5.92 -0.35
CA VAL A 202 -9.95 6.92 0.05
C VAL A 202 -8.58 6.28 0.21
N LEU A 203 -7.55 7.11 0.12
CA LEU A 203 -6.19 6.80 0.56
C LEU A 203 -5.94 7.52 1.88
N VAL A 204 -5.59 6.76 2.92
CA VAL A 204 -5.23 7.28 4.23
C VAL A 204 -3.71 7.20 4.38
N PHE A 205 -3.07 8.36 4.40
CA PHE A 205 -1.64 8.54 4.64
C PHE A 205 -1.44 8.75 6.13
N TYR A 206 -0.54 7.98 6.77
CA TYR A 206 -0.26 8.08 8.19
C TYR A 206 1.22 7.75 8.48
N PRO A 207 1.80 8.31 9.54
CA PRO A 207 3.18 8.04 9.92
C PRO A 207 3.39 6.58 10.36
N LEU A 208 4.59 6.06 10.13
CA LEU A 208 5.01 4.77 10.66
C LEU A 208 5.51 4.93 12.12
N PRO A 209 5.23 3.97 13.02
CA PRO A 209 5.70 3.98 14.40
C PRO A 209 7.21 3.73 14.55
#